data_AF-A0A4U0HEZ8-F1
#
_entry.id   AF-A0A4U0HEZ8-F1
#
_cell.length_a   1.000
_cell.length_b   1.000
_cell.length_c   1.000
_cell.angle_alpha   90.00
_cell.angle_beta   90.00
_cell.angle_gamma   90.00
#
_symmetry.space_group_name_H-M   'P 1'
#
loop_
_entity.id
_entity.type
_entity.pdbx_description
1 polymer ?
#
loop_
_entity_poly.entity_id
_entity_poly.type
_entity_poly.pdbx_seq_one_letter_code
_entity_poly.pdbx_strand_id
1 'polypeptide(L)'
;MSELEELIADWLPLPDVAERLDVSVKDVRSLLEERALLAAKVGERQIRSVPAEFLVESGVLDSLKGTLAVLSDAGFSDEEALRWLFTADDSLPGRPIDALREGRKTEIRRRAQALGW
;
A
#
# COMPACT_ATOMS: atom_id res chain seq x y z
N MET A 1 2.80 -16.88 -10.63
CA MET A 1 2.43 -15.53 -10.15
C MET A 1 2.37 -15.62 -8.64
N SER A 2 2.88 -14.61 -7.94
CA SER A 2 2.79 -14.52 -6.49
C SER A 2 1.36 -14.21 -6.05
N GLU A 3 1.00 -14.55 -4.82
CA GLU A 3 -0.30 -14.23 -4.22
C GLU A 3 -0.64 -12.73 -4.31
N LEU A 4 0.37 -11.86 -4.13
CA LEU A 4 0.19 -10.41 -4.25
C LEU A 4 -0.17 -9.97 -5.67
N GLU A 5 0.36 -10.65 -6.70
CA GLU A 5 0.00 -10.38 -8.10
C GLU A 5 -1.44 -10.79 -8.42
N GLU A 6 -2.03 -11.72 -7.66
CA GLU A 6 -3.43 -12.12 -7.79
C GLU A 6 -4.37 -11.17 -7.03
N LEU A 7 -3.93 -10.63 -5.89
CA LEU A 7 -4.72 -9.71 -5.06
C LEU A 7 -4.75 -8.27 -5.58
N ILE A 8 -3.65 -7.81 -6.19
CA ILE A 8 -3.45 -6.42 -6.61
C ILE A 8 -3.50 -6.35 -8.13
N ALA A 9 -4.54 -5.66 -8.64
CA ALA A 9 -4.83 -5.62 -10.07
C ALA A 9 -3.85 -4.76 -10.88
N ASP A 10 -3.30 -3.69 -10.31
CA ASP A 10 -2.43 -2.75 -11.02
C ASP A 10 -1.19 -2.40 -10.20
N TRP A 11 -0.03 -2.49 -10.86
CA TRP A 11 1.30 -2.32 -10.31
C TRP A 11 2.09 -1.34 -11.16
N LEU A 12 2.75 -0.41 -10.49
CA LEU A 12 3.58 0.62 -11.12
C LEU A 12 5.04 0.41 -10.78
N PRO A 13 5.92 0.21 -11.78
CA PRO A 13 7.35 0.38 -11.61
C PRO A 13 7.68 1.75 -11.00
N LEU A 14 8.78 1.83 -10.25
CA LEU A 14 9.16 3.09 -9.59
C LEU A 14 9.30 4.31 -10.54
N PRO A 15 9.79 4.17 -11.79
CA PRO A 15 9.76 5.25 -12.78
C PRO A 15 8.36 5.79 -13.06
N ASP A 16 7.37 4.91 -13.20
CA ASP A 16 5.99 5.29 -13.50
C ASP A 16 5.33 5.96 -12.29
N VAL A 17 5.67 5.53 -11.07
CA VAL A 17 5.27 6.24 -9.83
C VAL A 17 5.87 7.64 -9.79
N ALA A 18 7.14 7.79 -10.14
CA ALA A 18 7.83 9.07 -10.18
C ALA A 18 7.18 10.02 -11.19
N GLU A 19 6.85 9.52 -12.38
CA GLU A 19 6.13 10.28 -13.42
C GLU A 19 4.74 10.71 -12.93
N ARG A 20 3.95 9.80 -12.33
CA ARG A 20 2.61 10.14 -11.82
C ARG A 20 2.62 11.16 -10.69
N LEU A 21 3.68 11.17 -9.88
CA LEU A 21 3.84 12.10 -8.76
C LEU A 21 4.55 13.40 -9.14
N ASP A 22 5.05 13.53 -10.37
CA ASP A 22 5.92 14.63 -10.82
C ASP A 22 7.15 14.83 -9.90
N VAL A 23 7.81 13.72 -9.54
CA VAL A 23 9.01 13.69 -8.68
C VAL A 23 10.10 12.81 -9.29
N SER A 24 11.27 12.76 -8.66
CA SER A 24 12.33 11.83 -9.10
C SER A 24 12.13 10.41 -8.57
N VAL A 25 12.69 9.42 -9.26
CA VAL A 25 12.75 8.02 -8.75
C VAL A 25 13.47 7.93 -7.40
N LYS A 26 14.39 8.86 -7.12
CA LYS A 26 15.04 8.96 -5.82
C LYS A 26 14.04 9.34 -4.73
N ASP A 27 13.15 10.29 -5.00
CA ASP A 27 12.12 10.70 -4.06
C ASP A 27 11.12 9.56 -3.81
N VAL A 28 10.77 8.79 -4.84
CA VAL A 28 9.96 7.56 -4.67
C VAL A 28 10.66 6.55 -3.77
N ARG A 29 11.98 6.38 -3.90
CA ARG A 29 12.74 5.51 -2.98
C ARG A 29 12.73 6.04 -1.56
N SER A 30 12.85 7.34 -1.37
CA SER A 30 12.70 7.96 -0.04
C SER A 30 11.29 7.75 0.54
N LEU A 31 10.23 7.81 -0.27
CA LEU A 31 8.87 7.46 0.17
C LEU A 31 8.76 6.01 0.64
N LEU A 32 9.47 5.07 0.00
CA LEU A 32 9.53 3.68 0.44
C LEU A 32 10.32 3.54 1.76
N GLU A 33 11.46 4.23 1.89
CA GLU A 33 12.29 4.23 3.10
C GLU A 33 11.53 4.82 4.31
N GLU A 34 10.73 5.86 4.08
CA GLU A 34 9.86 6.49 5.08
C GLU A 34 8.57 5.71 5.36
N ARG A 35 8.35 4.56 4.71
CA ARG A 35 7.10 3.80 4.75
C ARG A 35 5.86 4.65 4.42
N ALA A 36 6.03 5.65 3.56
CA ALA A 36 4.91 6.37 2.95
C ALA A 36 4.30 5.58 1.78
N LEU A 37 5.07 4.67 1.19
CA LEU A 37 4.67 3.68 0.19
C LEU A 37 5.24 2.31 0.56
N LEU A 38 4.64 1.24 0.02
CA LEU A 38 5.23 -0.10 0.00
C LEU A 38 5.40 -0.59 -1.44
N ALA A 39 6.35 -1.49 -1.66
CA ALA A 39 6.61 -2.10 -2.95
C ALA A 39 6.89 -3.59 -2.81
N ALA A 40 6.49 -4.37 -3.82
CA ALA A 40 6.81 -5.79 -3.96
C ALA A 40 7.50 -6.06 -5.31
N LYS A 41 8.13 -7.23 -5.44
CA LYS A 41 8.70 -7.69 -6.71
C LYS A 41 7.64 -8.46 -7.47
N VAL A 42 7.29 -7.98 -8.67
CA VAL A 42 6.21 -8.56 -9.48
C VAL A 42 6.68 -8.94 -10.88
N GLY A 43 5.98 -9.88 -11.51
CA GLY A 43 6.27 -10.43 -12.82
C GLY A 43 7.50 -11.34 -12.86
N GLU A 44 7.73 -11.95 -14.02
CA GLU A 44 8.88 -12.86 -14.25
C GLU A 44 10.23 -12.19 -14.00
N ARG A 45 10.33 -10.89 -14.30
CA ARG A 45 11.54 -10.08 -14.11
C ARG A 45 11.69 -9.53 -12.69
N GLN A 46 10.75 -9.83 -11.79
CA GLN A 46 10.81 -9.46 -10.37
C GLN A 46 11.02 -7.94 -10.19
N ILE A 47 10.29 -7.15 -10.96
CA ILE A 47 10.40 -5.69 -10.99
C ILE A 47 9.80 -5.12 -9.71
N ARG A 48 10.57 -4.30 -8.99
CA ARG A 48 10.09 -3.62 -7.78
C ARG A 48 9.04 -2.58 -8.16
N SER A 49 7.80 -2.84 -7.74
CA SER A 49 6.62 -2.08 -8.15
C SER A 49 5.73 -1.77 -6.96
N VAL A 50 5.00 -0.66 -7.07
CA VAL A 50 4.07 -0.13 -6.06
C VAL A 50 2.64 -0.34 -6.56
N PRO A 51 1.68 -0.74 -5.70
CA PRO A 51 0.27 -0.78 -6.11
C PRO A 51 -0.22 0.58 -6.60
N ALA A 52 -0.85 0.64 -7.77
CA ALA A 52 -1.35 1.89 -8.33
C ALA A 52 -2.40 2.56 -7.41
N GLU A 53 -3.14 1.76 -6.64
CA GLU A 53 -4.18 2.20 -5.71
C GLU A 53 -3.63 2.97 -4.48
N PHE A 54 -2.32 3.06 -4.31
CA PHE A 54 -1.70 3.96 -3.32
C PHE A 54 -1.64 5.42 -3.80
N LEU A 55 -1.85 5.66 -5.09
CA LEU A 55 -1.81 6.99 -5.68
C LEU A 55 -3.23 7.50 -5.95
N VAL A 56 -3.43 8.79 -5.71
CA VAL A 56 -4.63 9.56 -6.00
C VAL A 56 -4.24 10.78 -6.84
N GLU A 57 -5.21 11.54 -7.34
CA GLU A 57 -4.94 12.72 -8.17
C GLU A 57 -4.03 13.76 -7.48
N SER A 58 -4.11 13.85 -6.15
CA SER A 58 -3.30 14.77 -5.34
C SER A 58 -1.95 14.22 -4.90
N GLY A 59 -1.57 13.00 -5.32
CA GLY A 59 -0.30 12.37 -4.95
C GLY A 59 -0.46 11.03 -4.24
N VAL A 60 0.33 10.78 -3.20
CA VAL A 60 0.18 9.57 -2.37
C VAL A 60 -1.04 9.71 -1.48
N LEU A 61 -1.79 8.63 -1.27
CA LEU A 61 -2.93 8.60 -0.38
C LEU A 61 -2.54 9.02 1.05
N ASP A 62 -2.99 10.18 1.51
CA ASP A 62 -2.57 10.78 2.79
C ASP A 62 -2.72 9.86 4.02
N SER A 63 -3.76 9.02 4.03
CA SER A 63 -3.99 8.10 5.14
C SER A 63 -3.01 6.93 5.19
N LEU A 64 -2.34 6.62 4.08
CA LEU A 64 -1.52 5.43 3.88
C LEU A 64 -0.35 5.38 4.85
N LYS A 65 0.50 6.42 4.90
CA LYS A 65 1.68 6.46 5.79
C LYS A 65 1.35 6.12 7.23
N GLY A 66 0.28 6.73 7.77
CA GLY A 66 -0.14 6.48 9.15
C GLY A 66 -0.74 5.08 9.36
N THR A 67 -1.36 4.48 8.34
CA THR A 67 -1.86 3.10 8.42
C THR A 67 -0.72 2.09 8.32
N LEU A 68 0.26 2.33 7.45
CA LEU A 68 1.47 1.52 7.32
C LEU A 68 2.30 1.54 8.61
N ALA A 69 2.39 2.69 9.28
CA ALA A 69 3.02 2.78 10.59
C ALA A 69 2.32 1.87 11.62
N VAL A 70 0.99 1.93 11.71
CA VAL A 70 0.22 1.07 12.63
C VAL A 70 0.42 -0.43 12.32
N LEU A 71 0.41 -0.82 11.06
CA LEU A 71 0.66 -2.22 10.66
C LEU A 71 2.09 -2.65 11.01
N SER A 72 3.08 -1.77 10.79
CA SER A 72 4.46 -2.03 11.18
C SER A 72 4.62 -2.16 12.69
N ASP A 73 3.94 -1.32 13.48
CA ASP A 73 3.94 -1.40 14.94
C ASP A 73 3.27 -2.69 15.44
N ALA A 74 2.30 -3.21 14.68
CA ALA A 74 1.67 -4.52 14.89
C ALA A 74 2.54 -5.69 14.38
N GLY A 75 3.76 -5.45 13.89
CA GLY A 75 4.71 -6.48 13.47
C GLY A 75 4.56 -6.99 12.04
N PHE A 76 3.71 -6.36 11.21
CA PHE A 76 3.52 -6.78 9.83
C PHE A 76 4.76 -6.46 8.99
N SER A 77 5.19 -7.42 8.17
CA SER A 77 6.11 -7.17 7.06
C SER A 77 5.44 -6.39 5.93
N ASP A 78 6.23 -5.82 5.03
CA ASP A 78 5.72 -5.08 3.86
C ASP A 78 4.76 -5.95 3.01
N GLU A 79 5.09 -7.23 2.81
CA GLU A 79 4.23 -8.16 2.05
C GLU A 79 2.94 -8.50 2.81
N GLU A 80 2.99 -8.66 4.13
CA GLU A 80 1.79 -8.88 4.94
C GLU A 80 0.90 -7.65 4.99
N ALA A 81 1.48 -6.45 5.08
CA ALA A 81 0.75 -5.20 5.01
C ALA A 81 0.07 -5.01 3.65
N LEU A 82 0.78 -5.33 2.55
CA LEU A 82 0.19 -5.36 1.21
C LEU A 82 -0.96 -6.37 1.14
N ARG A 83 -0.74 -7.63 1.56
CA ARG A 83 -1.80 -8.64 1.58
C ARG A 83 -3.01 -8.16 2.37
N TRP A 84 -2.80 -7.60 3.55
CA TRP A 84 -3.89 -7.12 4.41
C TRP A 84 -4.67 -5.97 3.76
N LEU A 85 -3.97 -4.98 3.18
CA LEU A 85 -4.61 -3.83 2.55
C LEU A 85 -5.51 -4.20 1.36
N PHE A 86 -5.15 -5.26 0.63
CA PHE A 86 -5.82 -5.66 -0.61
C PHE A 86 -6.67 -6.94 -0.48
N THR A 87 -6.73 -7.56 0.68
CA THR A 87 -7.65 -8.68 0.94
C THR A 87 -9.01 -8.12 1.39
N ALA A 88 -10.09 -8.60 0.78
CA ALA A 88 -11.43 -8.24 1.22
C ALA A 88 -11.68 -8.78 2.64
N ASP A 89 -12.25 -7.94 3.50
CA ASP A 89 -12.60 -8.30 4.88
C ASP A 89 -14.12 -8.35 4.96
N ASP A 90 -14.71 -9.51 5.27
CA ASP A 90 -16.17 -9.70 5.36
C ASP A 90 -16.84 -8.78 6.41
N SER A 91 -16.06 -8.24 7.34
CA SER A 91 -16.54 -7.27 8.32
C SER A 91 -16.35 -5.81 7.90
N LEU A 92 -15.88 -5.55 6.67
CA LEU A 92 -15.86 -4.26 5.98
C LEU A 92 -16.60 -4.36 4.64
N PRO A 93 -17.21 -3.27 4.14
CA PRO A 93 -17.55 -3.20 2.73
C PRO A 93 -16.26 -3.05 1.93
N GLY A 94 -15.80 -4.14 1.32
CA GLY A 94 -14.66 -4.19 0.40
C GLY A 94 -13.31 -4.44 1.08
N ARG A 95 -12.23 -3.96 0.44
CA ARG A 95 -10.85 -4.10 0.94
C ARG A 95 -10.49 -2.90 1.81
N PRO A 96 -9.54 -3.02 2.77
CA PRO A 96 -9.07 -1.88 3.55
C PRO A 96 -8.55 -0.71 2.69
N ILE A 97 -7.91 -0.98 1.54
CA ILE A 97 -7.46 0.06 0.62
C ILE A 97 -8.63 0.89 0.06
N ASP A 98 -9.76 0.25 -0.27
CA ASP A 98 -10.94 0.93 -0.78
C ASP A 98 -11.49 1.90 0.27
N ALA A 99 -11.58 1.44 1.51
CA ALA A 99 -11.99 2.26 2.64
C ALA A 99 -11.04 3.45 2.90
N LEU A 100 -9.72 3.27 2.75
CA LEU A 100 -8.76 4.37 2.87
C LEU A 100 -8.96 5.42 1.76
N ARG A 101 -9.19 4.99 0.52
CA ARG A 101 -9.47 5.89 -0.61
C ARG A 101 -10.77 6.66 -0.44
N GLU A 102 -11.75 6.07 0.25
CA GLU A 102 -13.00 6.74 0.65
C GLU A 102 -12.85 7.63 1.92
N GLY A 103 -11.64 7.74 2.48
CA GLY A 103 -11.37 8.56 3.66
C GLY A 103 -11.74 7.92 5.01
N ARG A 104 -12.14 6.63 5.03
CA ARG A 104 -12.57 5.89 6.24
C ARG A 104 -11.38 5.38 7.09
N LYS A 105 -10.34 6.20 7.28
CA LYS A 105 -9.07 5.81 7.94
C LYS A 105 -9.18 5.41 9.41
N THR A 106 -10.13 5.97 10.17
CA THR A 106 -10.27 5.68 11.60
C THR A 106 -10.61 4.21 11.85
N GLU A 107 -11.57 3.67 11.09
CA GLU A 107 -11.98 2.28 11.21
C GLU A 107 -10.87 1.31 10.80
N ILE A 108 -10.13 1.64 9.73
CA ILE A 108 -9.01 0.83 9.26
C ILE A 108 -7.87 0.78 10.28
N ARG A 109 -7.53 1.91 10.91
CA ARG A 109 -6.48 1.92 11.95
C ARG A 109 -6.91 1.17 13.20
N ARG A 110 -8.18 1.27 13.61
CA ARG A 110 -8.72 0.48 14.74
C ARG A 110 -8.56 -1.02 14.50
N ARG A 111 -8.82 -1.48 13.28
CA ARG A 111 -8.65 -2.89 12.90
C ARG A 111 -7.19 -3.31 12.85
N ALA A 112 -6.34 -2.49 12.23
CA ALA A 112 -4.91 -2.74 12.20
C ALA A 112 -4.33 -2.90 13.61
N GLN A 113 -4.77 -2.05 14.56
CA GLN A 113 -4.38 -2.16 15.98
C GLN A 113 -4.89 -3.44 16.66
N ALA A 114 -6.10 -3.89 16.33
CA ALA A 114 -6.67 -5.12 16.91
C ALA A 114 -5.96 -6.41 16.43
N LEU A 115 -5.14 -6.32 15.38
CA LEU A 115 -4.33 -7.43 14.87
C LEU A 115 -2.96 -7.51 15.56
N GLY A 116 -2.49 -6.42 16.17
CA GLY A 116 -1.28 -6.41 16.97
C GLY A 116 -1.53 -7.05 18.33
N TRP A 117 -0.69 -8.03 18.69
CA TRP A 117 -0.61 -8.64 20.01
C TRP A 117 0.80 -8.48 20.57
#